data_AF-A0A378UCD0-F1
#
_entry.id   AF-A0A378UCD0-F1
#
_cell.length_a   1.000
_cell.length_b   1.000
_cell.length_c   1.000
_cell.angle_alpha   90.00
_cell.angle_beta   90.00
_cell.angle_gamma   90.00
#
_symmetry.space_group_name_H-M   'P 1'
#
loop_
_entity.id
_entity.type
_entity.pdbx_description
1 polymer ?
#
loop_
_entity_poly.entity_id
_entity_poly.type
_entity_poly.pdbx_seq_one_letter_code
_entity_poly.pdbx_strand_id
1 'polypeptide(L)'
;MAKTPFKLLGLTQDHKDFLHRYAQNELGSSSRTKAILALIDRAMRDEKMQHHNDVDSQSANDDLKNQAIKNKSEYIKNHQEKIENHTKEINQARLQNNQDLVKILSRKKFGIQKKRLQLSIPIYDYEYLEKLAKNSHSSIQYYTTVIILEYLYSEKRLLGNEIEVLKKSNYELYKIGVNINQIAKANNAGDMVELPINQLYNQIQKHIKVVQDLLKSSTDIY
;
A
#
# COMPACT_ATOMS: atom_id res chain seq x y z
N MET A 1 -34.10 25.63 19.22
CA MET A 1 -34.79 24.43 19.77
C MET A 1 -33.73 23.56 20.44
N ALA A 2 -33.86 23.29 21.74
CA ALA A 2 -32.89 22.49 22.48
C ALA A 2 -32.95 21.02 22.04
N LYS A 3 -31.79 20.41 21.79
CA LYS A 3 -31.65 19.01 21.38
C LYS A 3 -32.02 18.13 22.58
N THR A 4 -33.18 17.48 22.53
CA THR A 4 -33.63 16.57 23.61
C THR A 4 -32.63 15.42 23.74
N PRO A 5 -32.10 15.13 24.95
CA PRO A 5 -31.14 14.05 25.13
C PRO A 5 -31.79 12.70 24.80
N PHE A 6 -31.07 11.86 24.04
CA PHE A 6 -31.50 10.51 23.71
C PHE A 6 -31.76 9.72 25.00
N LYS A 7 -33.01 9.31 25.20
CA LYS A 7 -33.44 8.56 26.37
C LYS A 7 -33.62 7.10 25.94
N LEU A 8 -32.70 6.23 26.36
CA LEU A 8 -32.79 4.81 26.10
C LEU A 8 -33.97 4.24 26.89
N LEU A 9 -35.11 4.03 26.23
CA LEU A 9 -36.24 3.34 26.81
C LEU A 9 -35.87 1.84 26.92
N GLY A 10 -35.88 1.30 28.13
CA GLY A 10 -35.65 -0.12 28.35
C GLY A 10 -36.74 -1.00 27.71
N LEU A 11 -36.54 -2.32 27.72
CA LEU A 11 -37.52 -3.25 27.18
C LEU A 11 -38.87 -3.15 27.91
N THR A 12 -39.95 -3.01 27.15
CA THR A 12 -41.33 -3.07 27.65
C THR A 12 -41.65 -4.48 28.14
N GLN A 13 -42.78 -4.63 28.84
CA GLN A 13 -43.21 -5.94 29.32
C GLN A 13 -43.52 -6.89 28.15
N ASP A 14 -44.17 -6.40 27.09
CA ASP A 14 -44.45 -7.18 25.89
C ASP A 14 -43.18 -7.70 25.21
N HIS A 15 -42.11 -6.89 25.18
CA HIS A 15 -40.81 -7.33 24.66
C HIS A 15 -40.20 -8.45 25.51
N LYS A 16 -40.33 -8.35 26.84
CA LYS A 16 -39.82 -9.40 27.75
C LYS A 16 -40.58 -10.71 27.59
N ASP A 17 -41.90 -10.63 27.41
CA ASP A 17 -42.77 -11.80 27.25
C ASP A 17 -42.60 -12.44 25.87
N PHE A 18 -42.35 -11.64 24.83
CA PHE A 18 -41.90 -12.13 23.52
C PHE A 18 -40.58 -12.89 23.62
N LEU A 19 -39.55 -12.29 24.22
CA LEU A 19 -38.23 -12.91 24.35
C LEU A 19 -38.27 -14.22 25.15
N HIS A 20 -39.12 -14.29 26.19
CA HIS A 20 -39.33 -15.54 26.92
C HIS A 20 -39.96 -16.63 26.06
N ARG A 21 -41.06 -16.32 25.36
CA ARG A 21 -41.72 -17.29 24.47
C ARG A 21 -40.79 -17.77 23.36
N TYR A 22 -40.05 -16.84 22.76
CA TYR A 22 -39.06 -17.14 21.73
C TYR A 22 -37.96 -18.07 22.28
N ALA A 23 -37.39 -17.76 23.44
CA ALA A 23 -36.36 -18.60 24.05
C ALA A 23 -36.88 -20.03 24.32
N GLN A 24 -38.11 -20.15 24.82
CA GLN A 24 -38.67 -21.42 25.23
C GLN A 24 -39.01 -22.31 24.03
N ASN A 25 -39.61 -21.72 23.00
CA ASN A 25 -40.06 -22.45 21.82
C ASN A 25 -38.92 -22.78 20.86
N GLU A 26 -37.99 -21.85 20.64
CA GLU A 26 -36.96 -21.99 19.60
C GLU A 26 -35.61 -22.48 20.14
N LEU A 27 -35.30 -22.21 21.42
CA LEU A 27 -33.97 -22.48 22.01
C LEU A 27 -34.02 -23.46 23.19
N GLY A 28 -35.22 -23.95 23.55
CA GLY A 28 -35.45 -24.81 24.72
C GLY A 28 -35.00 -24.19 26.04
N SER A 29 -34.99 -22.85 26.15
CA SER A 29 -34.44 -22.12 27.30
C SER A 29 -35.40 -21.04 27.76
N SER A 30 -35.44 -20.71 29.05
CA SER A 30 -36.20 -19.56 29.53
C SER A 30 -35.39 -18.25 29.52
N SER A 31 -34.13 -18.27 29.07
CA SER A 31 -33.25 -17.09 29.14
C SER A 31 -33.57 -16.06 28.06
N ARG A 32 -34.06 -14.89 28.50
CA ARG A 32 -34.30 -13.72 27.61
C ARG A 32 -33.02 -13.26 26.93
N THR A 33 -31.90 -13.27 27.63
CA THR A 33 -30.59 -12.89 27.07
C THR A 33 -30.19 -13.83 25.93
N LYS A 34 -30.46 -15.13 26.10
CA LYS A 34 -30.19 -16.14 25.05
C LYS A 34 -31.07 -15.91 23.82
N ALA A 35 -32.33 -15.52 24.00
CA ALA A 35 -33.20 -15.09 22.90
C ALA A 35 -32.70 -13.84 22.19
N ILE A 36 -32.26 -12.81 22.93
CA ILE A 36 -31.70 -11.59 22.34
C ILE A 36 -30.48 -11.92 21.46
N LEU A 37 -29.53 -12.70 21.99
CA LEU A 37 -28.34 -13.11 21.23
C LEU A 37 -28.70 -13.91 19.99
N ALA A 38 -29.61 -14.88 20.11
CA ALA A 38 -30.04 -15.68 18.96
C ALA A 38 -30.76 -14.86 17.87
N LEU A 39 -31.56 -13.87 18.27
CA LEU A 39 -32.21 -12.94 17.34
C LEU A 39 -31.21 -12.01 16.66
N ILE A 40 -30.22 -11.52 17.40
CA ILE A 40 -29.11 -10.74 16.81
C ILE A 40 -28.33 -11.61 15.83
N ASP A 41 -27.94 -12.83 16.21
CA ASP A 41 -27.21 -13.74 15.33
C ASP A 41 -28.03 -14.14 14.10
N ARG A 42 -29.35 -14.24 14.22
CA ARG A 42 -30.25 -14.47 13.09
C ARG A 42 -30.31 -13.24 12.18
N ALA A 43 -30.54 -12.05 12.72
CA ALA A 43 -30.56 -10.81 11.95
C ALA A 43 -29.22 -10.56 11.24
N MET A 44 -28.09 -10.79 11.92
CA MET A 44 -26.75 -10.69 11.35
C MET A 44 -26.49 -11.74 10.26
N ARG A 45 -27.07 -12.94 10.38
CA ARG A 45 -27.01 -13.96 9.32
C ARG A 45 -27.92 -13.61 8.14
N ASP A 46 -29.11 -13.10 8.39
CA ASP A 46 -30.04 -12.69 7.35
C ASP A 46 -29.50 -11.47 6.58
N GLU A 47 -28.82 -10.52 7.25
CA GLU A 47 -28.04 -9.45 6.61
C GLU A 47 -26.86 -10.01 5.81
N LYS A 48 -26.12 -10.98 6.35
CA LYS A 48 -25.07 -11.67 5.59
C LYS A 48 -25.63 -12.40 4.36
N MET A 49 -26.80 -13.03 4.45
CA MET A 49 -27.46 -13.72 3.34
C MET A 49 -28.01 -12.76 2.29
N GLN A 50 -28.49 -11.57 2.68
CA GLN A 50 -28.79 -10.49 1.74
C GLN A 50 -27.54 -9.95 1.03
N HIS A 51 -26.36 -10.10 1.66
CA HIS A 51 -25.03 -9.85 1.07
C HIS A 51 -24.34 -11.12 0.51
N HIS A 52 -25.00 -12.29 0.46
CA HIS A 52 -24.44 -13.60 0.04
C HIS A 52 -25.27 -14.27 -1.06
N ASN A 53 -25.70 -13.51 -2.07
CA ASN A 53 -25.98 -14.11 -3.39
C ASN A 53 -24.69 -14.23 -4.26
N ASP A 54 -23.51 -14.05 -3.66
CA ASP A 54 -22.19 -13.90 -4.33
C ASP A 54 -21.13 -14.93 -3.90
N VAL A 55 -21.52 -16.12 -3.43
CA VAL A 55 -20.52 -17.13 -3.00
C VAL A 55 -19.90 -17.89 -4.20
N ASP A 56 -20.61 -18.04 -5.32
CA ASP A 56 -20.04 -18.59 -6.56
C ASP A 56 -19.16 -17.58 -7.33
N SER A 57 -19.31 -16.26 -7.07
CA SER A 57 -18.57 -15.19 -7.75
C SER A 57 -17.24 -14.81 -7.08
N GLN A 58 -17.04 -15.15 -5.80
CA GLN A 58 -15.78 -14.91 -5.08
C GLN A 58 -14.65 -15.86 -5.51
N SER A 59 -14.93 -17.15 -5.75
CA SER A 59 -13.94 -18.12 -6.24
C SER A 59 -13.35 -17.71 -7.59
N ALA A 60 -14.20 -17.29 -8.53
CA ALA A 60 -13.76 -16.90 -9.87
C ALA A 60 -12.98 -15.58 -9.88
N ASN A 61 -13.38 -14.62 -9.02
CA ASN A 61 -12.65 -13.35 -8.87
C ASN A 61 -11.26 -13.55 -8.24
N ASP A 62 -11.15 -14.45 -7.27
CA ASP A 62 -9.86 -14.79 -6.67
C ASP A 62 -8.94 -15.50 -7.66
N ASP A 63 -9.47 -16.40 -8.50
CA ASP A 63 -8.71 -17.07 -9.57
C ASP A 63 -8.19 -16.08 -10.62
N LEU A 64 -9.04 -15.14 -11.07
CA LEU A 64 -8.65 -14.09 -12.02
C LEU A 64 -7.57 -13.16 -11.43
N LYS A 65 -7.71 -12.79 -10.15
CA LYS A 65 -6.73 -11.98 -9.44
C LYS A 65 -5.40 -12.71 -9.29
N ASN A 66 -5.43 -13.98 -8.90
CA ASN A 66 -4.25 -14.83 -8.75
C ASN A 66 -3.53 -15.02 -10.10
N GLN A 67 -4.28 -15.22 -11.18
CA GLN A 67 -3.73 -15.29 -12.54
C GLN A 67 -3.09 -13.97 -12.95
N ALA A 68 -3.73 -12.83 -12.66
CA ALA A 68 -3.16 -11.51 -12.95
C ALA A 68 -1.86 -11.25 -12.17
N ILE A 69 -1.80 -11.63 -10.89
CA ILE A 69 -0.59 -11.54 -10.05
C ILE A 69 0.52 -12.41 -10.64
N LYS A 70 0.21 -13.65 -11.04
CA LYS A 70 1.17 -14.55 -11.68
C LYS A 70 1.73 -13.96 -12.97
N ASN A 71 0.87 -13.48 -13.87
CA ASN A 71 1.27 -12.86 -15.14
C ASN A 71 2.16 -11.63 -14.91
N LYS A 72 1.81 -10.79 -13.92
CA LYS A 72 2.63 -9.63 -13.50
C LYS A 72 4.01 -10.08 -13.03
N SER A 73 4.08 -11.11 -12.18
CA SER A 73 5.36 -11.62 -11.67
C SER A 73 6.26 -12.17 -12.78
N GLU A 74 5.68 -12.88 -13.75
CA GLU A 74 6.39 -13.43 -14.91
C GLU A 74 6.92 -12.31 -15.81
N TYR A 75 6.12 -11.28 -16.06
CA TYR A 75 6.57 -10.12 -16.83
C TYR A 75 7.72 -9.39 -16.16
N ILE A 76 7.66 -9.20 -14.83
CA ILE A 76 8.74 -8.59 -14.05
C ILE A 76 10.01 -9.42 -14.15
N LYS A 77 9.92 -10.75 -13.97
CA LYS A 77 11.06 -11.66 -14.06
C LYS A 77 11.72 -11.61 -15.44
N ASN A 78 10.92 -11.71 -16.51
CA ASN A 78 11.42 -11.65 -17.88
C ASN A 78 12.06 -10.28 -18.19
N HIS A 79 11.57 -9.20 -17.59
CA HIS A 79 12.19 -7.88 -17.73
C HIS A 79 13.52 -7.77 -16.98
N GLN A 80 13.60 -8.31 -15.75
CA GLN A 80 14.83 -8.37 -14.96
C GLN A 80 15.92 -9.16 -15.69
N GLU A 81 15.58 -10.33 -16.23
CA GLU A 81 16.50 -11.15 -17.01
C GLU A 81 17.08 -10.41 -18.22
N LYS A 82 16.24 -9.64 -18.93
CA LYS A 82 16.70 -8.78 -20.04
C LYS A 82 17.70 -7.71 -19.58
N ILE A 83 17.47 -7.10 -18.43
CA ILE A 83 18.39 -6.10 -17.84
C ILE A 83 19.71 -6.75 -17.45
N GLU A 84 19.66 -7.93 -16.81
CA GLU A 84 20.86 -8.67 -16.40
C GLU A 84 21.70 -9.09 -17.60
N ASN A 85 21.07 -9.67 -18.63
CA ASN A 85 21.76 -10.07 -19.85
C ASN A 85 22.39 -8.86 -20.55
N HIS A 86 21.67 -7.74 -20.62
CA HIS A 86 22.23 -6.51 -21.17
C HIS A 86 23.41 -5.96 -20.35
N THR A 87 23.36 -6.08 -19.03
CA THR A 87 24.47 -5.68 -18.15
C THR A 87 25.69 -6.57 -18.38
N LYS A 88 25.49 -7.87 -18.60
CA LYS A 88 26.56 -8.81 -18.98
C LYS A 88 27.18 -8.44 -20.33
N GLU A 89 26.37 -8.12 -21.34
CA GLU A 89 26.85 -7.66 -22.66
C GLU A 89 27.72 -6.41 -22.54
N ILE A 90 27.28 -5.41 -21.75
CA ILE A 90 28.07 -4.19 -21.50
C ILE A 90 29.41 -4.52 -20.84
N ASN A 91 29.41 -5.39 -19.83
CA ASN A 91 30.64 -5.77 -19.12
C ASN A 91 31.59 -6.57 -20.02
N GLN A 92 31.08 -7.45 -20.87
CA GLN A 92 31.88 -8.17 -21.87
C GLN A 92 32.49 -7.20 -22.88
N ALA A 93 31.72 -6.23 -23.39
CA ALA A 93 32.23 -5.22 -24.32
C ALA A 93 33.33 -4.33 -23.68
N ARG A 94 33.23 -4.07 -22.36
CA ARG A 94 34.28 -3.39 -21.59
C ARG A 94 35.55 -4.23 -21.49
N LEU A 95 35.42 -5.53 -21.19
CA LEU A 95 36.57 -6.46 -21.11
C LEU A 95 37.29 -6.60 -22.46
N GLN A 96 36.54 -6.51 -23.56
CA GLN A 96 37.08 -6.56 -24.92
C GLN A 96 37.62 -5.20 -25.41
N ASN A 97 37.66 -4.17 -24.56
CA ASN A 97 38.06 -2.79 -24.90
C ASN A 97 37.30 -2.19 -26.11
N ASN A 98 36.10 -2.68 -26.41
CA ASN A 98 35.32 -2.20 -27.54
C ASN A 98 34.46 -1.00 -27.13
N GLN A 99 35.06 0.19 -27.22
CA GLN A 99 34.44 1.45 -26.77
C GLN A 99 33.18 1.82 -27.55
N ASP A 100 33.11 1.48 -28.85
CA ASP A 100 31.95 1.78 -29.70
C ASP A 100 30.74 0.94 -29.33
N LEU A 101 30.93 -0.35 -29.08
CA LEU A 101 29.85 -1.25 -28.62
C LEU A 101 29.32 -0.83 -27.25
N VAL A 102 30.19 -0.43 -26.31
CA VAL A 102 29.76 0.08 -24.99
C VAL A 102 28.88 1.33 -25.15
N LYS A 103 29.23 2.24 -26.07
CA LYS A 103 28.46 3.47 -26.32
C LYS A 103 27.09 3.19 -26.95
N ILE A 104 26.99 2.19 -27.82
CA ILE A 104 25.71 1.76 -28.42
C ILE A 104 24.83 1.09 -27.36
N LEU A 105 25.38 0.13 -26.62
CA LEU A 105 24.64 -0.63 -25.61
C LEU A 105 24.15 0.27 -24.48
N SER A 106 24.99 1.16 -23.95
CA SER A 106 24.61 2.10 -22.87
C SER A 106 23.48 3.08 -23.24
N ARG A 107 23.25 3.33 -24.53
CA ARG A 107 22.14 4.17 -25.00
C ARG A 107 20.82 3.42 -25.11
N LYS A 108 20.86 2.09 -25.20
CA LYS A 108 19.66 1.26 -25.33
C LYS A 108 18.92 1.21 -23.99
N LYS A 109 17.71 1.75 -23.97
CA LYS A 109 16.84 1.74 -22.78
C LYS A 109 15.81 0.61 -22.90
N PHE A 110 15.71 -0.21 -21.87
CA PHE A 110 14.67 -1.22 -21.74
C PHE A 110 13.49 -0.62 -20.98
N GLY A 111 12.51 -0.12 -21.71
CA GLY A 111 11.25 0.36 -21.12
C GLY A 111 10.24 -0.78 -20.94
N ILE A 112 9.39 -0.66 -19.92
CA ILE A 112 8.20 -1.49 -19.79
C ILE A 112 7.19 -1.07 -20.87
N GLN A 113 6.63 -2.03 -21.60
CA GLN A 113 5.58 -1.75 -22.58
C GLN A 113 4.29 -1.31 -21.86
N LYS A 114 3.67 -0.24 -22.34
CA LYS A 114 2.46 0.33 -21.75
C LYS A 114 1.37 0.43 -22.82
N LYS A 115 0.12 0.19 -22.43
CA LYS A 115 -1.06 0.48 -23.24
C LYS A 115 -1.79 1.69 -22.68
N ARG A 116 -2.33 2.54 -23.57
CA ARG A 116 -3.10 3.73 -23.17
C ARG A 116 -4.54 3.34 -22.90
N LEU A 117 -5.06 3.75 -21.75
CA LEU A 117 -6.46 3.65 -21.37
C LEU A 117 -7.08 5.05 -21.43
N GLN A 118 -8.25 5.18 -22.04
CA GLN A 118 -9.05 6.41 -22.06
C GLN A 118 -10.36 6.15 -21.29
N LEU A 119 -10.76 7.08 -20.43
CA LEU A 119 -11.91 6.96 -19.55
C LEU A 119 -12.72 8.27 -19.59
N SER A 120 -14.04 8.15 -19.54
CA SER A 120 -14.97 9.27 -19.39
C SER A 120 -15.65 9.15 -18.04
N ILE A 121 -15.61 10.21 -17.24
CA ILE A 121 -16.24 10.30 -15.91
C ILE A 121 -17.03 11.61 -15.79
N PRO A 122 -18.02 11.70 -14.90
CA PRO A 122 -18.73 12.94 -14.63
C PRO A 122 -17.77 14.07 -14.21
N ILE A 123 -18.11 15.31 -14.58
CA ILE A 123 -17.26 16.47 -14.32
C ILE A 123 -17.00 16.68 -12.82
N TYR A 124 -18.00 16.44 -11.97
CA TYR A 124 -17.86 16.59 -10.52
C TYR A 124 -16.85 15.60 -9.92
N ASP A 125 -16.82 14.37 -10.44
CA ASP A 125 -15.84 13.36 -10.02
C ASP A 125 -14.44 13.71 -10.53
N TYR A 126 -14.33 14.19 -11.77
CA TYR A 126 -13.07 14.64 -12.33
C TYR A 126 -12.46 15.78 -11.50
N GLU A 127 -13.24 16.80 -11.19
CA GLU A 127 -12.78 17.94 -10.38
C GLU A 127 -12.38 17.51 -8.97
N TYR A 128 -13.11 16.58 -8.37
CA TYR A 128 -12.75 16.03 -7.06
C TYR A 128 -11.45 15.22 -7.11
N LEU A 129 -11.30 14.33 -8.10
CA LEU A 129 -10.06 13.58 -8.33
C LEU A 129 -8.86 14.50 -8.60
N GLU A 130 -9.06 15.58 -9.33
CA GLU A 130 -8.02 16.56 -9.60
C GLU A 130 -7.54 17.25 -8.31
N LYS A 131 -8.47 17.61 -7.41
CA LYS A 131 -8.13 18.16 -6.09
C LYS A 131 -7.35 17.15 -5.24
N LEU A 132 -7.79 15.90 -5.20
CA LEU A 132 -7.08 14.84 -4.47
C LEU A 132 -5.66 14.62 -5.00
N ALA A 133 -5.48 14.60 -6.33
CA ALA A 133 -4.18 14.46 -6.95
C ALA A 133 -3.26 15.66 -6.64
N LYS A 134 -3.78 16.90 -6.70
CA LYS A 134 -3.03 18.11 -6.35
C LYS A 134 -2.57 18.08 -4.88
N ASN A 135 -3.46 17.69 -3.97
CA ASN A 135 -3.15 17.60 -2.54
C ASN A 135 -2.06 16.56 -2.24
N SER A 136 -1.94 15.51 -3.06
CA SER A 136 -0.91 14.49 -2.92
C SER A 136 0.34 14.78 -3.78
N HIS A 137 0.47 15.99 -4.33
CA HIS A 137 1.54 16.40 -5.26
C HIS A 137 1.72 15.42 -6.43
N SER A 138 0.62 14.86 -6.92
CA SER A 138 0.60 13.86 -8.00
C SER A 138 -0.09 14.43 -9.23
N SER A 139 0.28 13.93 -10.43
CA SER A 139 -0.57 14.16 -11.61
C SER A 139 -1.87 13.36 -11.47
N ILE A 140 -2.96 13.87 -12.05
CA ILE A 140 -4.24 13.15 -12.03
C ILE A 140 -4.10 11.74 -12.62
N GLN A 141 -3.33 11.59 -13.69
CA GLN A 141 -3.03 10.28 -14.29
C GLN A 141 -2.35 9.33 -13.28
N TYR A 142 -1.33 9.81 -12.56
CA TYR A 142 -0.62 9.00 -11.58
C TYR A 142 -1.54 8.59 -10.44
N TYR A 143 -2.28 9.55 -9.90
CA TYR A 143 -3.22 9.34 -8.80
C TYR A 143 -4.30 8.30 -9.17
N THR A 144 -4.95 8.45 -10.33
CA THR A 144 -5.92 7.48 -10.84
C THR A 144 -5.29 6.10 -11.05
N THR A 145 -4.05 6.05 -11.55
CA THR A 145 -3.34 4.77 -11.72
C THR A 145 -3.08 4.10 -10.37
N VAL A 146 -2.72 4.85 -9.33
CA VAL A 146 -2.53 4.32 -7.98
C VAL A 146 -3.82 3.72 -7.44
N ILE A 147 -4.95 4.43 -7.55
CA ILE A 147 -6.27 3.93 -7.12
C ILE A 147 -6.63 2.63 -7.84
N ILE A 148 -6.48 2.60 -9.18
CA ILE A 148 -6.78 1.41 -9.97
C ILE A 148 -5.90 0.23 -9.51
N LEU A 149 -4.62 0.46 -9.26
CA LEU A 149 -3.70 -0.60 -8.86
C LEU A 149 -3.93 -1.08 -7.42
N GLU A 150 -4.30 -0.17 -6.53
CA GLU A 150 -4.71 -0.51 -5.15
C GLU A 150 -5.97 -1.37 -5.18
N TYR A 151 -6.97 -1.00 -5.99
CA TYR A 151 -8.16 -1.81 -6.17
C TYR A 151 -7.86 -3.20 -6.77
N LEU A 152 -7.05 -3.27 -7.83
CA LEU A 152 -6.75 -4.51 -8.54
C LEU A 152 -5.87 -5.48 -7.75
N TYR A 153 -4.86 -4.96 -7.04
CA TYR A 153 -3.79 -5.78 -6.44
C TYR A 153 -3.71 -5.66 -4.92
N SER A 154 -4.51 -4.80 -4.29
CA SER A 154 -4.38 -4.48 -2.86
C SER A 154 -2.97 -3.97 -2.50
N GLU A 155 -2.27 -3.41 -3.49
CA GLU A 155 -0.94 -2.85 -3.36
C GLU A 155 -1.04 -1.33 -3.21
N LYS A 156 -0.80 -0.83 -1.99
CA LYS A 156 -0.64 0.61 -1.77
C LYS A 156 0.64 1.11 -2.45
N ARG A 157 0.52 2.21 -3.19
CA ARG A 157 1.66 2.86 -3.85
C ARG A 157 1.83 4.26 -3.30
N LEU A 158 3.08 4.66 -3.10
CA LEU A 158 3.44 5.98 -2.62
C LEU A 158 2.92 7.07 -3.56
N LEU A 159 2.29 8.09 -3.01
CA LEU A 159 1.87 9.28 -3.74
C LEU A 159 3.04 10.26 -3.94
N GLY A 160 2.84 11.31 -4.74
CA GLY A 160 3.90 12.25 -5.11
C GLY A 160 4.64 12.87 -3.93
N ASN A 161 3.90 13.34 -2.92
CA ASN A 161 4.44 13.83 -1.66
C ASN A 161 5.31 12.79 -0.93
N GLU A 162 4.86 11.55 -0.83
CA GLU A 162 5.60 10.46 -0.19
C GLU A 162 6.85 10.07 -0.99
N ILE A 163 6.77 10.09 -2.32
CA ILE A 163 7.93 9.89 -3.21
C ILE A 163 8.97 10.98 -2.98
N GLU A 164 8.57 12.24 -2.81
CA GLU A 164 9.51 13.32 -2.50
C GLU A 164 10.19 13.14 -1.16
N VAL A 165 9.44 12.74 -0.13
CA VAL A 165 10.02 12.42 1.19
C VAL A 165 11.00 11.27 1.06
N LEU A 166 10.66 10.21 0.31
CA LEU A 166 11.56 9.08 0.06
C LEU A 166 12.83 9.51 -0.69
N LYS A 167 12.72 10.40 -1.69
CA LYS A 167 13.90 10.95 -2.38
C LYS A 167 14.82 11.72 -1.45
N LYS A 168 14.26 12.59 -0.60
CA LYS A 168 15.02 13.31 0.44
C LYS A 168 15.70 12.31 1.38
N SER A 169 14.96 11.29 1.80
CA SER A 169 15.45 10.21 2.67
C SER A 169 16.66 9.48 2.04
N ASN A 170 16.56 9.08 0.78
CA ASN A 170 17.65 8.40 0.04
C ASN A 170 18.89 9.30 -0.11
N TYR A 171 18.70 10.60 -0.33
CA TYR A 171 19.80 11.55 -0.41
C TYR A 171 20.54 11.68 0.93
N GLU A 172 19.82 11.68 2.05
CA GLU A 172 20.44 11.67 3.38
C GLU A 172 21.19 10.36 3.66
N LEU A 173 20.67 9.19 3.24
CA LEU A 173 21.42 7.92 3.31
C LEU A 173 22.74 7.98 2.54
N TYR A 174 22.72 8.56 1.34
CA TYR A 174 23.92 8.71 0.54
C TYR A 174 24.98 9.54 1.29
N LYS A 175 24.60 10.66 1.92
CA LYS A 175 25.52 11.48 2.73
C LYS A 175 26.08 10.71 3.92
N ILE A 176 25.23 9.98 4.65
CA ILE A 176 25.65 9.11 5.75
C ILE A 176 26.69 8.11 5.25
N GLY A 177 26.47 7.48 4.10
CA GLY A 177 27.42 6.55 3.47
C GLY A 177 28.76 7.20 3.11
N VAL A 178 28.75 8.42 2.55
CA VAL A 178 29.97 9.19 2.25
C VAL A 178 30.75 9.49 3.54
N ASN A 179 30.06 9.93 4.59
CA ASN A 179 30.68 10.24 5.89
C ASN A 179 31.32 9.00 6.52
N ILE A 180 30.62 7.85 6.50
CA ILE A 180 31.16 6.56 6.97
C ILE A 180 32.43 6.19 6.20
N ASN A 181 32.43 6.34 4.89
CA ASN A 181 33.59 6.02 4.05
C ASN A 181 34.79 6.94 4.35
N GLN A 182 34.54 8.22 4.65
CA GLN A 182 35.59 9.15 5.06
C GLN A 182 36.18 8.78 6.42
N ILE A 183 35.33 8.42 7.40
CA ILE A 183 35.77 7.92 8.71
C ILE A 183 36.62 6.65 8.56
N ALA A 184 36.18 5.72 7.72
CA ALA A 184 36.93 4.49 7.46
C ALA A 184 38.31 4.78 6.83
N LYS A 185 38.39 5.72 5.87
CA LYS A 185 39.66 6.12 5.28
C LYS A 185 40.60 6.81 6.27
N ALA A 186 40.08 7.72 7.10
CA ALA A 186 40.88 8.40 8.13
C ALA A 186 41.41 7.42 9.17
N ASN A 187 40.58 6.49 9.63
CA ASN A 187 40.99 5.43 10.56
C ASN A 187 42.04 4.50 9.92
N ASN A 188 41.84 4.07 8.67
CA ASN A 188 42.81 3.26 7.93
C ASN A 188 44.13 3.98 7.66
N ALA A 189 44.12 5.32 7.58
CA ALA A 189 45.32 6.14 7.42
C ALA A 189 46.09 6.36 8.74
N GLY A 190 45.54 5.94 9.89
CA GLY A 190 46.14 6.16 11.20
C GLY A 190 46.02 7.60 11.72
N ASP A 191 45.18 8.42 11.09
CA ASP A 191 44.95 9.81 11.49
C ASP A 191 44.21 9.84 12.84
N MET A 192 44.83 10.43 13.88
CA MET A 192 44.23 10.67 15.20
C MET A 192 43.24 11.86 15.17
N VAL A 193 42.40 11.93 14.14
CA VAL A 193 41.35 12.94 14.03
C VAL A 193 40.18 12.52 14.91
N GLU A 194 39.70 13.42 15.75
CA GLU A 194 38.50 13.23 16.57
C GLU A 194 37.30 12.99 15.63
N LEU A 195 36.92 11.73 15.46
CA LEU A 195 35.91 11.35 14.48
C LEU A 195 34.54 11.87 14.93
N PRO A 196 33.75 12.51 14.07
CA PRO A 196 32.44 13.08 14.41
C PRO A 196 31.35 11.99 14.52
N ILE A 197 31.63 10.90 15.25
CA ILE A 197 30.78 9.72 15.42
C ILE A 197 29.40 10.12 15.97
N ASN A 198 29.36 11.05 16.92
CA ASN A 198 28.12 11.55 17.51
C ASN A 198 27.25 12.32 16.50
N GLN A 199 27.87 13.07 15.57
CA GLN A 199 27.13 13.76 14.51
C GLN A 199 26.54 12.77 13.51
N LEU A 200 27.31 11.73 13.14
CA LEU A 200 26.84 10.65 12.28
C LEU A 200 25.69 9.86 12.93
N TYR A 201 25.80 9.53 14.22
CA TYR A 201 24.74 8.88 14.98
C TYR A 201 23.44 9.68 14.93
N ASN A 202 23.52 11.00 15.18
CA ASN A 202 22.35 11.89 15.12
C ASN A 202 21.73 11.95 13.70
N GLN A 203 22.55 11.95 12.66
CA GLN A 203 22.07 11.88 11.26
C GLN A 203 21.34 10.58 10.97
N ILE A 204 21.86 9.44 11.44
CA ILE A 204 21.22 8.12 11.31
C ILE A 204 19.88 8.10 12.06
N GLN A 205 19.83 8.56 13.30
CA GLN A 205 18.60 8.61 14.10
C GLN A 205 17.52 9.49 13.44
N LYS A 206 17.91 10.66 12.93
CA LYS A 206 17.01 11.53 12.17
C LYS A 206 16.47 10.84 10.92
N HIS A 207 17.34 10.14 10.19
CA HIS A 207 16.95 9.40 8.99
C HIS A 207 15.96 8.25 9.30
N ILE A 208 16.23 7.45 10.33
CA ILE A 208 15.33 6.36 10.77
C ILE A 208 13.93 6.91 11.06
N LYS A 209 13.83 8.05 11.76
CA LYS A 209 12.55 8.68 12.07
C LYS A 209 11.77 9.07 10.81
N VAL A 210 12.43 9.69 9.83
CA VAL A 210 11.80 10.06 8.55
C VAL A 210 11.26 8.83 7.81
N VAL A 211 12.01 7.74 7.79
CA VAL A 211 11.56 6.48 7.17
C VAL A 211 10.39 5.88 7.93
N GLN A 212 10.44 5.85 9.26
CA GLN A 212 9.34 5.36 10.09
C GLN A 212 8.06 6.15 9.87
N ASP A 213 8.13 7.47 9.80
CA ASP A 213 6.96 8.33 9.57
C ASP A 213 6.35 8.09 8.18
N LEU A 214 7.18 7.88 7.15
CA LEU A 214 6.73 7.52 5.80
C LEU A 214 6.06 6.14 5.78
N LEU A 215 6.66 5.15 6.45
CA LEU A 215 6.08 3.81 6.52
C LEU A 215 4.73 3.83 7.25
N LYS A 216 4.61 4.56 8.35
CA LYS A 216 3.34 4.76 9.06
C LYS A 216 2.29 5.45 8.20
N SER A 217 2.63 6.54 7.49
CA SER A 217 1.65 7.20 6.61
C SER A 217 1.15 6.29 5.48
N SER A 218 2.02 5.41 4.97
CA SER A 218 1.66 4.46 3.91
C SER A 218 0.85 3.25 4.41
N THR A 219 0.92 2.93 5.71
CA THR A 219 0.25 1.76 6.32
C THR A 219 -1.02 2.12 7.09
N ASP A 220 -1.05 3.24 7.81
CA ASP A 220 -2.13 3.67 8.72
C ASP A 220 -3.28 4.45 8.03
N ILE A 221 -3.42 4.44 6.70
CA ILE A 221 -4.67 4.88 6.07
C ILE A 221 -5.68 3.72 6.16
N TYR A 222 -6.32 3.61 7.33
CA TYR A 222 -7.69 3.14 7.60
C TYR A 222 -8.19 3.78 8.91
#